data_AF-A0A3P6G5H3-F1
#
_entry.id   AF-A0A3P6G5H3-F1
#
_cell.length_a   1.000
_cell.length_b   1.000
_cell.length_c   1.000
_cell.angle_alpha   90.00
_cell.angle_beta   90.00
_cell.angle_gamma   90.00
#
_symmetry.space_group_name_H-M   'P 1'
#
loop_
_entity.id
_entity.type
_entity.pdbx_description
1 polymer ?
#
loop_
_entity_poly.entity_id
_entity_poly.type
_entity_poly.pdbx_seq_one_letter_code
_entity_poly.pdbx_strand_id
1 'polypeptide(L)' 'LSIALRPISKNEEVTISCIDEDLPYKERQALLADYGYTCKCPKCQEDSTVA' A
#
# COMPACT_ATOMS: atom_id res chain seq x y z
N LEU A 1 11.58 -3.92 12.54
CA LEU A 1 12.35 -5.02 11.94
C LEU A 1 11.77 -5.30 10.56
N SER A 2 12.57 -5.25 9.51
CA SER A 2 12.10 -5.52 8.14
C SER A 2 12.12 -7.01 7.87
N ILE A 3 10.96 -7.65 7.94
CA ILE A 3 10.77 -9.09 7.75
C ILE A 3 10.01 -9.30 6.44
N ALA A 4 10.46 -10.22 5.60
CA ALA A 4 9.75 -10.57 4.38
C ALA A 4 8.46 -11.34 4.72
N LEU A 5 7.31 -10.84 4.28
CA LEU A 5 6.01 -11.51 4.44
C LEU A 5 5.76 -12.60 3.38
N ARG A 6 6.59 -12.65 2.34
CA ARG A 6 6.51 -13.59 1.21
C ARG A 6 7.89 -13.84 0.61
N PRO A 7 8.07 -14.90 -0.19
CA PRO A 7 9.28 -15.07 -0.99
C PRO A 7 9.52 -13.86 -1.91
N ILE A 8 10.78 -13.44 -2.04
CA ILE A 8 11.22 -12.32 -2.87
C ILE A 8 12.24 -12.87 -3.87
N SER A 9 11.97 -12.70 -5.17
CA SER A 9 12.87 -13.16 -6.22
C SER A 9 14.07 -12.23 -6.39
N LYS A 10 15.16 -12.74 -6.98
CA LYS A 10 16.32 -11.91 -7.30
C LYS A 10 15.90 -10.78 -8.26
N ASN A 11 16.28 -9.54 -7.91
CA ASN A 11 15.92 -8.30 -8.61
C ASN A 11 14.44 -7.87 -8.52
N GLU A 12 13.65 -8.52 -7.66
CA GLU A 12 12.31 -8.05 -7.36
C GLU A 12 12.36 -6.81 -6.46
N GLU A 13 11.51 -5.81 -6.75
CA GLU A 13 11.40 -4.62 -5.90
C GLU A 13 10.83 -4.99 -4.53
N VAL A 14 11.53 -4.60 -3.46
CA VAL A 14 11.07 -4.78 -2.09
C VAL A 14 10.20 -3.59 -1.70
N THR A 15 8.94 -3.85 -1.41
CA THR A 15 7.99 -2.84 -0.94
C THR A 15 7.74 -3.01 0.55
N ILE A 16 7.64 -1.89 1.26
CA ILE A 16 7.20 -1.83 2.66
C ILE A 16 6.08 -0.80 2.78
N SER A 17 5.09 -1.10 3.61
CA SER A 17 3.98 -0.18 3.89
C SER A 17 4.43 0.86 4.91
N CYS A 18 4.45 2.13 4.49
CA CYS A 18 4.77 3.26 5.38
C CYS A 18 3.57 3.74 6.21
N ILE A 19 2.41 3.13 6.00
CA ILE A 19 1.13 3.43 6.64
C ILE A 19 0.51 2.15 7.18
N ASP A 20 -0.43 2.30 8.11
CA ASP A 20 -1.24 1.19 8.58
C ASP A 20 -2.21 0.73 7.46
N GLU A 21 -2.10 -0.54 7.08
CA GLU A 21 -2.86 -1.13 5.97
C GLU A 21 -4.30 -1.46 6.34
N ASP A 22 -4.62 -1.55 7.64
CA ASP A 22 -5.95 -1.83 8.16
C ASP A 22 -6.85 -0.58 8.19
N LEU A 23 -6.29 0.60 7.90
CA LEU A 23 -7.07 1.84 7.80
C LEU A 23 -8.04 1.82 6.61
N PRO A 24 -9.18 2.55 6.68
CA PRO A 24 -10.10 2.73 5.57
C PRO A 24 -9.43 3.36 4.35
N TYR A 25 -9.93 3.05 3.15
CA TYR A 25 -9.38 3.53 1.88
C TYR A 25 -9.08 5.04 1.86
N LYS A 26 -10.02 5.88 2.30
CA LYS A 26 -9.85 7.34 2.32
C LYS A 26 -8.69 7.78 3.22
N GLU A 27 -8.53 7.15 4.37
CA GLU A 27 -7.46 7.46 5.32
C GLU A 27 -6.10 7.02 4.79
N ARG A 28 -6.03 5.83 4.16
CA ARG A 28 -4.81 5.39 3.47
C ARG A 28 -4.39 6.36 2.38
N GLN A 29 -5.32 6.77 1.51
CA GLN A 29 -5.01 7.73 0.44
C GLN A 29 -4.60 9.10 0.98
N ALA A 30 -5.20 9.57 2.07
CA ALA A 30 -4.83 10.84 2.70
C ALA A 30 -3.38 10.79 3.24
N LEU A 31 -3.02 9.74 3.98
CA LEU A 31 -1.66 9.57 4.50
C LEU A 31 -0.63 9.44 3.36
N LEU A 32 -0.99 8.78 2.27
CA LEU A 32 -0.11 8.62 1.09
C LEU A 32 0.00 9.91 0.27
N ALA A 33 -1.02 10.76 0.30
CA ALA A 33 -0.98 12.07 -0.35
C ALA A 33 0.07 13.00 0.27
N ASP A 34 0.36 12.87 1.58
CA ASP A 34 1.47 13.59 2.23
C ASP A 34 2.84 13.21 1.65
N TYR A 35 2.98 12.00 1.10
CA TYR A 35 4.17 11.54 0.37
C TYR A 35 4.16 11.93 -1.11
N GLY A 36 3.13 12.62 -1.58
CA GLY A 36 3.03 13.13 -2.94
C GLY A 36 2.64 12.08 -4.00
N TYR A 37 2.02 10.96 -3.62
CA TYR A 37 1.52 9.98 -4.58
C TYR A 37 0.15 9.42 -4.21
N THR A 38 -0.57 8.94 -5.23
CA THR A 38 -1.84 8.21 -5.07
C THR A 38 -1.56 6.72 -5.19
N CYS A 39 -1.86 5.94 -4.15
CA CYS A 39 -1.62 4.51 -4.18
C CYS A 39 -2.66 3.81 -5.08
N LYS A 40 -2.18 2.97 -6.00
CA LYS A 40 -2.98 2.19 -6.95
C LYS A 40 -2.80 0.68 -6.76
N CYS A 41 -2.47 0.23 -5.54
CA CYS A 41 -2.34 -1.19 -5.26
C CYS A 41 -3.68 -1.92 -5.48
N PRO A 42 -3.67 -3.26 -5.68
CA PRO A 42 -4.90 -4.03 -5.93
C PRO A 42 -6.00 -3.79 -4.89
N LYS A 43 -5.63 -3.69 -3.61
CA LYS A 43 -6.55 -3.37 -2.50
C LYS A 43 -7.23 -2.01 -2.70
N CYS A 44 -6.45 -0.97 -3.04
CA CYS A 44 -7.00 0.36 -3.32
C CYS A 44 -7.86 0.40 -4.59
N GLN A 45 -7.55 -0.42 -5.60
CA GLN A 45 -8.40 -0.52 -6.78
C GLN A 45 -9.73 -1.19 -6.47
N GLU A 46 -9.74 -2.25 -5.68
CA GLU A 46 -10.96 -2.93 -5.22
C GLU A 46 -11.81 -2.03 -4.31
N ASP A 47 -11.21 -1.40 -3.29
CA ASP A 47 -11.93 -0.48 -2.40
C ASP A 47 -12.53 0.73 -3.15
N SER A 48 -11.89 1.17 -4.25
CA SER A 48 -12.38 2.32 -5.03
C SER A 48 -13.65 2.03 -5.84
N THR A 49 -13.97 0.75 -6.11
CA THR A 49 -15.16 0.35 -6.88
C THR A 49 -16.35 0.00 -6.00
N VAL A 50 -16.15 -0.18 -4.69
CA VAL A 50 -17.19 -0.45 -3.69
C VAL A 50 -17.71 0.84 -3.05
N ALA A 51 -18.03 1.84 -3.88
CA ALA A 51 -18.62 3.11 -3.45
C ALA A 51 -20.15 3.03 -3.38
#